data_AF-A0A2V8ZVD6-F1
#
_entry.id   AF-A0A2V8ZVD6-F1
#
_cell.length_a   1.000
_cell.length_b   1.000
_cell.length_c   1.000
_cell.angle_alpha   90.00
_cell.angle_beta   90.00
_cell.angle_gamma   90.00
#
_symmetry.space_group_name_H-M   'P 1'
#
loop_
_entity.id
_entity.type
_entity.pdbx_description
1 polymer ?
#
loop_
_entity_poly.entity_id
_entity_poly.type
_entity_poly.pdbx_seq_one_letter_code
_entity_poly.pdbx_strand_id
1 'polypeptide(L)'
;MNRAIYKGLLWLHPASFRNRFADEMLWIFDETGEQAGLRVFTDALVSLVRQWTFHSSVWRIAFGALVSCLLLAGWWHFQEAALASALGRGNPGALEEIKHRFAKGIPCGNTPASRVAAAETGHAPAEADTPCDVADGVQGIVAAFGQHPVVVIGEVHWLRPAGEFYVRLIRDRKFQETVNDIVVEFASRNNQPSLDRYIAGEDLAIEEVRHIWRDTTKVASWESPIYAEWLAAIREVNQGLPPNRRLRVLAGDTAVDWQRLQSHADWEALGDNNLSFADVIVNEVLRRRHRALVVLGINHVRKSRDRNEDATSRVESRYPGSTYVVLLDNRGLLQPAAQELVRLDRFSRNAPMLCELAGTPLGDATHLSSEADALLYLGPPETLARAFPPAGSLEPGYMKELDRRSWIEWGELRARRFLGAAAE
;
A
#
# COMPACT_ATOMS: atom_id res chain seq x y z
N MET A 1 -1.53 -18.38 36.40
CA MET A 1 -0.67 -18.71 35.23
C MET A 1 0.53 -17.76 35.25
N ASN A 2 1.78 -18.22 35.09
CA ASN A 2 2.96 -17.35 35.21
C ASN A 2 3.17 -16.48 33.96
N ARG A 3 3.28 -15.16 34.15
CA ARG A 3 3.52 -14.16 33.09
C ARG A 3 4.72 -14.45 32.20
N ALA A 4 5.79 -15.00 32.76
CA ALA A 4 6.99 -15.38 31.99
C ALA A 4 6.69 -16.48 30.96
N ILE A 5 5.80 -17.42 31.29
CA ILE A 5 5.39 -18.50 30.40
C ILE A 5 4.51 -17.93 29.27
N TYR A 6 3.59 -17.02 29.59
CA TYR A 6 2.76 -16.35 28.59
C TYR A 6 3.58 -15.48 27.63
N LYS A 7 4.58 -14.74 28.14
CA LYS A 7 5.56 -14.03 27.29
C LYS A 7 6.34 -14.97 26.37
N GLY A 8 6.75 -16.13 26.88
CA GLY A 8 7.39 -17.17 26.08
C GLY A 8 6.51 -17.64 24.93
N LEU A 9 5.21 -17.87 25.20
CA LEU A 9 4.22 -18.24 24.19
C LEU A 9 4.06 -17.15 23.12
N LEU A 10 3.94 -15.88 23.52
CA LEU A 10 3.88 -14.75 22.58
C LEU A 10 5.13 -14.65 21.71
N TRP A 11 6.31 -14.99 22.25
CA TRP A 11 7.56 -14.96 21.50
C TRP A 11 7.62 -16.00 20.37
N LEU A 12 6.84 -17.08 20.45
CA LEU A 12 6.77 -18.11 19.39
C LEU A 12 5.92 -17.68 18.18
N HIS A 13 5.17 -16.59 18.29
CA HIS A 13 4.41 -16.06 17.16
C HIS A 13 5.32 -15.39 16.11
N PRO A 14 4.90 -15.35 14.83
CA PRO A 14 5.60 -14.61 13.78
C PRO A 14 5.88 -13.15 14.16
N ALA A 15 7.00 -12.60 13.72
CA ALA A 15 7.45 -11.25 14.10
C ALA A 15 6.41 -10.15 13.78
N SER A 16 5.71 -10.25 12.63
CA SER A 16 4.64 -9.33 12.25
C SER A 16 3.43 -9.38 13.19
N PHE A 17 3.09 -10.56 13.70
CA PHE A 17 2.01 -10.73 14.68
C PHE A 17 2.44 -10.16 16.03
N ARG A 18 3.67 -10.44 16.48
CA ARG A 18 4.18 -9.94 17.77
C ARG A 18 4.20 -8.42 17.80
N ASN A 19 4.73 -7.77 16.77
CA ASN A 19 4.86 -6.32 16.72
C ASN A 19 3.51 -5.59 16.73
N ARG A 20 2.42 -6.27 16.33
CA ARG A 20 1.08 -5.68 16.26
C ARG A 20 0.21 -6.01 17.47
N PHE A 21 0.36 -7.20 18.05
CA PHE A 21 -0.58 -7.73 19.03
C PHE A 21 0.06 -8.22 20.35
N ALA A 22 1.39 -8.38 20.44
CA ALA A 22 2.00 -8.96 21.64
C ALA A 22 1.83 -8.07 22.88
N ASP A 23 1.94 -6.75 22.74
CA ASP A 23 1.80 -5.83 23.86
C ASP A 23 0.36 -5.78 24.38
N GLU A 24 -0.62 -5.82 23.47
CA GLU A 24 -2.04 -5.87 23.79
C GLU A 24 -2.43 -7.20 24.44
N MET A 25 -1.97 -8.33 23.91
CA MET A 25 -2.21 -9.66 24.49
C MET A 25 -1.57 -9.81 25.87
N LEU A 26 -0.36 -9.28 26.05
CA LEU A 26 0.33 -9.30 27.33
C LEU A 26 -0.38 -8.42 28.37
N TRP A 27 -0.90 -7.27 27.95
CA TRP A 27 -1.70 -6.40 28.82
C TRP A 27 -3.02 -7.07 29.23
N ILE A 28 -3.74 -7.70 28.30
CA ILE A 28 -4.95 -8.49 28.59
C ILE A 28 -4.65 -9.59 29.60
N PHE A 29 -3.53 -10.30 29.43
CA PHE A 29 -3.11 -11.34 30.37
C PHE A 29 -2.84 -10.78 31.77
N ASP A 30 -2.17 -9.62 31.85
CA ASP A 30 -1.85 -8.95 33.12
C ASP A 30 -3.11 -8.44 33.85
N GLU A 31 -4.17 -8.05 33.11
CA GLU A 31 -5.44 -7.56 33.67
C GLU A 31 -6.41 -8.70 34.03
N THR A 32 -6.25 -9.88 33.44
CA THR A 32 -7.08 -11.05 33.74
C THR A 32 -6.58 -11.81 34.98
N GLY A 33 -7.40 -11.84 36.04
CA GLY A 33 -7.11 -12.61 37.27
C GLY A 33 -6.93 -14.12 37.03
N GLU A 34 -6.47 -14.86 38.07
CA GLU A 34 -6.00 -16.26 37.94
C GLU A 34 -6.98 -17.23 37.26
N GLN A 35 -8.29 -17.01 37.37
CA GLN A 35 -9.34 -17.85 36.78
C GLN A 35 -9.51 -17.62 35.26
N ALA A 36 -9.21 -16.42 34.75
CA ALA A 36 -9.35 -16.09 33.32
C ALA A 36 -8.02 -16.22 32.54
N GLY A 37 -6.88 -16.20 33.24
CA GLY A 37 -5.55 -16.33 32.61
C GLY A 37 -5.32 -17.68 31.89
N LEU A 38 -6.01 -18.76 32.28
CA LEU A 38 -5.95 -20.04 31.56
C LEU A 38 -6.63 -19.94 30.18
N ARG A 39 -7.76 -19.22 30.09
CA ARG A 39 -8.51 -19.03 28.84
C ARG A 39 -7.72 -18.17 27.85
N VAL A 40 -7.15 -17.06 28.32
CA VAL A 40 -6.29 -16.19 27.51
C VAL A 40 -5.04 -16.93 27.03
N PHE A 41 -4.50 -17.83 27.85
CA PHE A 41 -3.41 -18.72 27.47
C PHE A 41 -3.81 -19.72 26.37
N THR A 42 -4.97 -20.38 26.50
CA THR A 42 -5.45 -21.31 25.47
C THR A 42 -5.77 -20.60 24.16
N ASP A 43 -6.33 -19.39 24.22
CA ASP A 43 -6.64 -18.60 23.03
C ASP A 43 -5.36 -18.18 22.30
N ALA A 44 -4.32 -17.78 23.04
CA ALA A 44 -3.01 -17.48 22.48
C ALA A 44 -2.37 -18.74 21.84
N LEU A 45 -2.49 -19.91 22.47
CA LEU A 45 -1.97 -21.16 21.93
C LEU A 45 -2.70 -21.59 20.65
N VAL A 46 -4.04 -21.48 20.60
CA VAL A 46 -4.83 -21.76 19.40
C VAL A 46 -4.49 -20.78 18.30
N SER A 47 -4.30 -19.49 18.62
CA SER A 47 -3.85 -18.48 17.67
C SER A 47 -2.46 -18.81 17.11
N LEU A 48 -1.53 -19.26 17.95
CA LEU A 48 -0.20 -19.69 17.53
C LEU A 48 -0.30 -20.87 16.56
N VAL A 49 -1.03 -21.92 16.94
CA VAL A 49 -1.24 -23.11 16.10
C VAL A 49 -1.85 -22.70 14.77
N ARG A 50 -2.90 -21.87 14.76
CA ARG A 50 -3.57 -21.38 13.55
C ARG A 50 -2.62 -20.60 12.64
N GLN A 51 -1.78 -19.73 13.21
CA GLN A 51 -0.82 -18.95 12.43
C GLN A 51 0.26 -19.83 11.82
N TRP A 52 0.71 -20.85 12.53
CA TRP A 52 1.69 -21.80 12.01
C TRP A 52 1.10 -22.79 11.01
N THR A 53 -0.17 -23.19 11.16
CA THR A 53 -0.85 -24.11 10.24
C THR A 53 -1.34 -23.44 8.96
N PHE A 54 -1.81 -22.19 9.02
CA PHE A 54 -2.39 -21.51 7.85
C PHE A 54 -1.48 -20.44 7.21
N HIS A 55 -0.44 -19.97 7.91
CA HIS A 55 0.39 -18.84 7.46
C HIS A 55 1.90 -19.12 7.37
N SER A 56 2.38 -20.32 7.73
CA SER A 56 3.81 -20.64 7.56
C SER A 56 4.10 -21.18 6.16
N SER A 57 4.97 -20.49 5.42
CA SER A 57 5.64 -20.97 4.21
C SER A 57 6.40 -22.29 4.46
N VAL A 58 6.61 -22.66 5.72
CA VAL A 58 7.29 -23.88 6.18
C VAL A 58 6.52 -25.15 5.81
N TRP A 59 5.19 -25.16 5.86
CA TRP A 59 4.41 -26.33 5.38
C TRP A 59 4.47 -26.47 3.85
N ARG A 60 4.60 -25.36 3.10
CA ARG A 60 4.81 -25.39 1.65
C ARG A 60 6.22 -25.87 1.29
N ILE A 61 7.23 -25.49 2.08
CA ILE A 61 8.61 -25.99 1.93
C ILE A 61 8.68 -27.47 2.35
N ALA A 62 8.03 -27.87 3.44
CA ALA A 62 8.01 -29.26 3.91
C ALA A 62 7.25 -30.16 2.93
N PHE A 63 6.07 -29.75 2.46
CA PHE A 63 5.31 -30.49 1.43
C PHE A 63 6.05 -30.49 0.09
N GLY A 64 6.63 -29.36 -0.31
CA GLY A 64 7.46 -29.27 -1.51
C GLY A 64 8.71 -30.16 -1.44
N ALA A 65 9.37 -30.22 -0.28
CA ALA A 65 10.51 -31.10 -0.03
C ALA A 65 10.09 -32.57 0.00
N LEU A 66 8.93 -32.91 0.57
CA LEU A 66 8.40 -34.28 0.60
C LEU A 66 8.02 -34.77 -0.80
N VAL A 67 7.35 -33.92 -1.59
CA VAL A 67 7.05 -34.19 -3.01
C VAL A 67 8.34 -34.28 -3.83
N SER A 68 9.31 -33.39 -3.60
CA SER A 68 10.61 -33.44 -4.29
C SER A 68 11.41 -34.69 -3.92
N CYS A 69 11.41 -35.11 -2.66
CA CYS A 69 12.04 -36.36 -2.21
C CYS A 69 11.33 -37.60 -2.78
N LEU A 70 10.00 -37.59 -2.87
CA LEU A 70 9.23 -38.69 -3.50
C LEU A 70 9.46 -38.74 -5.01
N LEU A 71 9.56 -37.59 -5.69
CA LEU A 71 9.91 -37.52 -7.10
C LEU A 71 11.36 -37.95 -7.35
N LEU A 72 12.31 -37.53 -6.51
CA LEU A 72 13.71 -37.95 -6.59
C LEU A 72 13.90 -39.44 -6.29
N ALA A 73 13.17 -40.00 -5.31
CA ALA A 73 13.18 -41.44 -5.03
C ALA A 73 12.55 -42.24 -6.18
N GLY A 74 11.46 -41.74 -6.77
CA GLY A 74 10.86 -42.31 -7.97
C GLY A 74 11.79 -42.25 -9.18
N TRP A 75 12.53 -41.14 -9.35
CA TRP A 75 13.49 -40.96 -10.44
C TRP A 75 14.76 -41.80 -10.24
N TRP A 76 15.20 -42.01 -8.99
CA TRP A 76 16.31 -42.88 -8.62
C TRP A 76 15.99 -44.36 -8.90
N HIS A 77 14.79 -44.83 -8.53
CA HIS A 77 14.36 -46.20 -8.86
C HIS A 77 14.15 -46.40 -10.36
N PHE A 78 13.72 -45.37 -11.10
CA PHE A 78 13.63 -45.42 -12.55
C PHE A 78 15.02 -45.45 -13.22
N GLN A 79 16.00 -44.72 -12.67
CA GLN A 79 17.40 -44.77 -13.14
C GLN A 79 18.08 -46.09 -12.82
N GLU A 80 17.89 -46.69 -11.64
CA GLU A 80 18.45 -48.01 -11.32
C GLU A 80 17.86 -49.12 -12.21
N ALA A 81 16.56 -49.08 -12.49
CA ALA A 81 15.92 -50.02 -13.41
C ALA A 81 16.38 -49.82 -14.86
N ALA A 82 16.59 -48.57 -15.29
CA ALA A 82 17.12 -48.24 -16.62
C ALA A 82 18.61 -48.57 -16.75
N LEU A 83 19.43 -48.35 -15.71
CA LEU A 83 20.85 -48.74 -15.68
C LEU A 83 21.00 -50.27 -15.64
N ALA A 84 20.20 -50.98 -14.84
CA ALA A 84 20.23 -52.45 -14.81
C ALA A 84 19.79 -53.06 -16.15
N SER A 85 18.81 -52.45 -16.82
CA SER A 85 18.38 -52.85 -18.17
C SER A 85 19.44 -52.53 -19.25
N ALA A 86 20.15 -51.40 -19.12
CA ALA A 86 21.22 -50.98 -20.03
C ALA A 86 22.52 -51.79 -19.84
N LEU A 87 22.89 -52.11 -18.60
CA LEU A 87 24.06 -52.91 -18.25
C LEU A 87 23.87 -54.41 -18.57
N GLY A 88 22.61 -54.89 -18.59
CA GLY A 88 22.26 -56.25 -19.03
C GLY A 88 22.25 -56.47 -20.55
N ARG A 89 22.41 -55.41 -21.37
CA ARG A 89 22.33 -55.48 -22.85
C ARG A 89 23.57 -54.92 -23.58
N GLY A 90 24.70 -54.75 -22.92
CA GLY A 90 25.92 -54.19 -23.52
C GLY A 90 26.94 -55.24 -24.00
N ASN A 91 27.07 -55.37 -25.32
CA ASN A 91 28.07 -56.18 -26.04
C ASN A 91 29.53 -55.69 -25.76
N PRO A 92 30.49 -56.54 -25.36
CA PRO A 92 31.81 -56.13 -24.84
C PRO A 92 32.81 -55.54 -25.86
N GLY A 93 32.41 -55.18 -27.07
CA GLY A 93 33.30 -54.68 -28.13
C GLY A 93 33.53 -53.16 -28.19
N ALA A 94 32.71 -52.34 -27.52
CA ALA A 94 32.72 -50.88 -27.72
C ALA A 94 33.84 -50.13 -26.97
N LEU A 95 34.52 -50.77 -26.02
CA LEU A 95 35.52 -50.11 -25.16
C LEU A 95 36.92 -50.00 -25.81
N GLU A 96 37.20 -50.79 -26.84
CA GLU A 96 38.50 -50.79 -27.54
C GLU A 96 38.59 -49.75 -28.66
N GLU A 97 37.46 -49.25 -29.18
CA GLU A 97 37.44 -48.22 -30.22
C GLU A 97 37.75 -46.81 -29.67
N ILE A 98 37.46 -46.58 -28.38
CA ILE A 98 37.66 -45.28 -27.71
C ILE A 98 39.14 -45.06 -27.32
N LYS A 99 39.85 -46.14 -26.94
CA LYS A 99 41.28 -46.05 -26.58
C LYS A 99 42.18 -45.71 -27.76
N HIS A 100 41.77 -46.03 -28.99
CA HIS A 100 42.57 -45.80 -30.19
C HIS A 100 42.60 -44.32 -30.65
N ARG A 101 41.72 -43.45 -30.14
CA ARG A 101 41.61 -42.05 -30.59
C ARG A 101 42.36 -41.00 -29.75
N PHE A 102 42.96 -41.35 -28.62
CA PHE A 102 43.59 -40.35 -27.72
C PHE A 102 45.00 -40.69 -27.22
N ALA A 103 45.81 -41.42 -27.99
CA ALA A 103 47.23 -41.61 -27.69
C ALA A 103 48.10 -41.37 -28.93
N LYS A 104 48.61 -40.13 -29.07
CA LYS A 104 49.71 -39.57 -29.92
C LYS A 104 49.33 -38.11 -30.21
N GLY A 105 49.89 -37.04 -29.63
CA GLY A 105 51.30 -36.68 -29.44
C GLY A 105 51.67 -35.61 -30.48
N ILE A 106 51.84 -34.32 -30.10
CA ILE A 106 52.41 -33.29 -31.00
C ILE A 106 53.40 -32.39 -30.21
N PRO A 107 54.65 -32.22 -30.69
CA PRO A 107 55.70 -31.42 -30.05
C PRO A 107 55.81 -29.96 -30.56
N CYS A 108 56.69 -29.23 -29.88
CA CYS A 108 56.98 -27.79 -29.82
C CYS A 108 57.37 -27.02 -31.11
N GLY A 109 57.29 -25.67 -31.05
CA GLY A 109 58.05 -24.76 -31.92
C GLY A 109 57.76 -23.25 -31.80
N ASN A 110 58.53 -22.56 -30.96
CA ASN A 110 59.03 -21.16 -30.92
C ASN A 110 58.25 -19.92 -31.48
N THR A 111 58.34 -18.85 -30.68
CA THR A 111 57.90 -17.44 -30.87
C THR A 111 58.67 -16.66 -31.97
N PRO A 112 58.14 -15.50 -32.43
CA PRO A 112 58.56 -14.22 -31.84
C PRO A 112 57.42 -13.22 -31.59
N ALA A 113 57.69 -12.29 -30.67
CA ALA A 113 56.82 -11.25 -30.18
C ALA A 113 56.41 -10.21 -31.25
N SER A 114 55.15 -9.78 -31.19
CA SER A 114 54.63 -8.60 -31.88
C SER A 114 53.66 -7.87 -30.95
N ARG A 115 54.06 -6.68 -30.51
CA ARG A 115 53.20 -5.69 -29.84
C ARG A 115 52.11 -5.24 -30.81
N VAL A 116 50.83 -5.36 -30.43
CA VAL A 116 49.75 -4.56 -31.01
C VAL A 116 48.78 -4.13 -29.93
N ALA A 117 48.37 -2.87 -30.05
CA ALA A 117 47.61 -2.03 -29.13
C ALA A 117 46.35 -2.66 -28.52
N ALA A 118 46.08 -2.24 -27.28
CA ALA A 118 44.75 -2.32 -26.68
C ALA A 118 43.78 -1.47 -27.51
N ALA A 119 42.93 -2.13 -28.27
CA ALA A 119 41.68 -1.55 -28.71
C ALA A 119 40.70 -1.71 -27.54
N GLU A 120 40.43 -0.62 -26.84
CA GLU A 120 39.24 -0.50 -26.00
C GLU A 120 38.03 -0.66 -26.91
N THR A 121 37.47 -1.87 -26.94
CA THR A 121 36.09 -2.04 -27.35
C THR A 121 35.24 -1.38 -26.29
N GLY A 122 34.77 -0.16 -26.59
CA GLY A 122 33.74 0.53 -25.84
C GLY A 122 32.53 -0.39 -25.71
N HIS A 123 32.48 -1.11 -24.60
CA HIS A 123 31.25 -1.66 -24.09
C HIS A 123 30.43 -0.43 -23.70
N ALA A 124 29.37 -0.15 -24.48
CA ALA A 124 28.33 0.75 -24.02
C ALA A 124 27.96 0.32 -22.60
N PRO A 125 27.80 1.26 -21.65
CA PRO A 125 27.32 0.88 -20.33
C PRO A 125 25.97 0.20 -20.55
N ALA A 126 25.83 -1.04 -20.08
CA ALA A 126 24.53 -1.64 -19.90
C ALA A 126 23.63 -0.59 -19.21
N GLU A 127 22.43 -0.39 -19.75
CA GLU A 127 21.37 0.39 -19.11
C GLU A 127 21.43 0.15 -17.61
N ALA A 128 21.66 1.21 -16.85
CA ALA A 128 21.72 1.11 -15.40
C ALA A 128 20.43 0.45 -14.93
N ASP A 129 20.60 -0.58 -14.11
CA ASP A 129 19.58 -1.43 -13.47
C ASP A 129 18.60 -0.55 -12.66
N THR A 130 17.67 0.12 -13.35
CA THR A 130 16.78 1.12 -12.76
C THR A 130 15.55 0.36 -12.25
N PRO A 131 15.17 0.52 -10.97
CA PRO A 131 14.21 -0.35 -10.29
C PRO A 131 12.78 -0.19 -10.82
N CYS A 132 12.51 0.94 -11.47
CA CYS A 132 11.24 1.35 -12.04
C CYS A 132 11.49 2.44 -13.11
N ASP A 133 10.58 2.58 -14.07
CA ASP A 133 10.54 3.77 -14.93
C ASP A 133 10.01 4.96 -14.12
N VAL A 134 10.70 6.10 -14.20
CA VAL A 134 10.47 7.22 -13.28
C VAL A 134 10.12 8.53 -13.93
N ALA A 135 9.18 9.22 -13.29
CA ALA A 135 8.77 10.57 -13.63
C ALA A 135 8.71 11.45 -12.37
N ASP A 136 8.78 12.77 -12.56
CA ASP A 136 8.37 13.72 -11.51
C ASP A 136 6.96 13.39 -11.05
N GLY A 137 6.72 13.39 -9.73
CA GLY A 137 5.44 12.92 -9.17
C GLY A 137 4.23 13.70 -9.69
N VAL A 138 4.35 15.02 -9.88
CA VAL A 138 3.23 15.83 -10.39
C VAL A 138 3.02 15.56 -11.87
N GLN A 139 4.09 15.60 -12.67
CA GLN A 139 3.97 15.39 -14.12
C GLN A 139 3.53 13.96 -14.46
N GLY A 140 3.96 12.96 -13.69
CA GLY A 140 3.53 11.56 -13.84
C GLY A 140 2.04 11.39 -13.58
N ILE A 141 1.52 11.95 -12.48
CA ILE A 141 0.07 11.92 -12.18
C ILE A 141 -0.73 12.63 -13.29
N VAL A 142 -0.28 13.81 -13.74
CA VAL A 142 -0.94 14.53 -14.84
C VAL A 142 -0.91 13.73 -16.13
N ALA A 143 0.18 13.03 -16.44
CA ALA A 143 0.31 12.20 -17.64
C ALA A 143 -0.66 11.00 -17.62
N ALA A 144 -0.88 10.38 -16.45
CA ALA A 144 -1.80 9.25 -16.30
C ALA A 144 -3.25 9.59 -16.75
N PHE A 145 -3.68 10.84 -16.59
CA PHE A 145 -4.99 11.31 -17.07
C PHE A 145 -5.17 11.30 -18.60
N GLY A 146 -4.08 11.13 -19.35
CA GLY A 146 -4.12 10.94 -20.80
C GLY A 146 -4.77 9.63 -21.22
N GLN A 147 -4.72 8.61 -20.36
CA GLN A 147 -5.27 7.26 -20.64
C GLN A 147 -6.41 6.90 -19.69
N HIS A 148 -6.36 7.39 -18.45
CA HIS A 148 -7.31 7.02 -17.39
C HIS A 148 -8.09 8.24 -16.89
N PRO A 149 -9.43 8.26 -16.97
CA PRO A 149 -10.22 9.36 -16.44
C PRO A 149 -10.13 9.48 -14.91
N VAL A 150 -9.78 8.41 -14.19
CA VAL A 150 -9.70 8.40 -12.73
C VAL A 150 -8.30 8.00 -12.32
N VAL A 151 -7.57 8.92 -11.67
CA VAL A 151 -6.26 8.61 -11.06
C VAL A 151 -6.45 8.58 -9.55
N VAL A 152 -6.08 7.47 -8.93
CA VAL A 152 -6.35 7.18 -7.52
C VAL A 152 -5.05 7.13 -6.74
N ILE A 153 -4.95 7.91 -5.67
CA ILE A 153 -3.85 7.83 -4.71
C ILE A 153 -4.35 7.09 -3.47
N GLY A 154 -3.81 5.89 -3.24
CA GLY A 154 -3.92 5.14 -2.00
C GLY A 154 -2.99 5.73 -0.96
N GLU A 155 -3.53 6.61 -0.12
CA GLU A 155 -2.74 7.38 0.82
C GLU A 155 -2.48 6.66 2.14
N VAL A 156 -1.47 7.17 2.82
CA VAL A 156 -1.15 6.84 4.20
C VAL A 156 -1.38 8.11 4.99
N HIS A 157 -2.38 8.06 5.87
CA HIS A 157 -2.92 9.26 6.48
C HIS A 157 -1.89 10.04 7.29
N TRP A 158 -2.12 11.36 7.36
CA TRP A 158 -1.41 12.31 8.22
C TRP A 158 0.03 12.60 7.83
N LEU A 159 0.53 12.18 6.68
CA LEU A 159 1.89 12.51 6.27
C LEU A 159 1.99 13.97 5.80
N ARG A 160 2.85 14.77 6.44
CA ARG A 160 3.11 16.16 6.05
C ARG A 160 3.57 16.26 4.58
N PRO A 161 4.54 15.45 4.11
CA PRO A 161 4.96 15.49 2.70
C PRO A 161 3.83 15.14 1.72
N ALA A 162 2.85 14.33 2.13
CA ALA A 162 1.70 14.00 1.28
C ALA A 162 0.79 15.21 1.09
N GLY A 163 0.46 15.93 2.18
CA GLY A 163 -0.28 17.18 2.10
C GLY A 163 0.41 18.23 1.23
N GLU A 164 1.73 18.39 1.39
CA GLU A 164 2.55 19.28 0.56
C GLU A 164 2.52 18.89 -0.92
N PHE A 165 2.59 17.59 -1.21
CA PHE A 165 2.44 17.07 -2.57
C PHE A 165 1.06 17.36 -3.15
N TYR A 166 -0.02 17.13 -2.41
CA TYR A 166 -1.38 17.40 -2.87
C TYR A 166 -1.59 18.88 -3.20
N VAL A 167 -1.04 19.80 -2.38
CA VAL A 167 -1.05 21.24 -2.65
C VAL A 167 -0.24 21.58 -3.90
N ARG A 168 0.95 20.99 -4.08
CA ARG A 168 1.77 21.19 -5.29
C ARG A 168 1.04 20.69 -6.55
N LEU A 169 0.38 19.54 -6.47
CA LEU A 169 -0.35 18.92 -7.57
C LEU A 169 -1.51 19.79 -8.04
N ILE A 170 -2.38 20.27 -7.14
CA ILE A 170 -3.54 21.11 -7.51
C ILE A 170 -3.15 22.50 -8.01
N ARG A 171 -1.93 22.98 -7.67
CA ARG A 171 -1.36 24.25 -8.17
C ARG A 171 -0.73 24.12 -9.56
N ASP A 172 -0.48 22.91 -10.04
CA ASP A 172 0.06 22.70 -11.39
C ASP A 172 -0.97 23.09 -12.45
N ARG A 173 -0.53 23.88 -13.43
CA ARG A 173 -1.41 24.40 -14.48
C ARG A 173 -1.99 23.29 -15.35
N LYS A 174 -1.22 22.27 -15.71
CA LYS A 174 -1.73 21.16 -16.53
C LYS A 174 -2.72 20.32 -15.75
N PHE A 175 -2.52 20.15 -14.44
CA PHE A 175 -3.52 19.53 -13.57
C PHE A 175 -4.85 20.28 -13.61
N GLN A 176 -4.81 21.59 -13.36
CA GLN A 176 -6.00 22.48 -13.44
C GLN A 176 -6.62 22.47 -14.84
N GLU A 177 -5.83 22.22 -15.87
CA GLU A 177 -6.33 22.15 -17.24
C GLU A 177 -7.02 20.83 -17.59
N THR A 178 -6.72 19.77 -16.84
CA THR A 178 -7.06 18.38 -17.17
C THR A 178 -8.15 17.81 -16.26
N VAL A 179 -8.13 18.15 -14.98
CA VAL A 179 -8.95 17.55 -13.93
C VAL A 179 -10.17 18.42 -13.63
N ASN A 180 -11.32 17.78 -13.41
CA ASN A 180 -12.58 18.44 -13.06
C ASN A 180 -12.89 18.29 -11.57
N ASP A 181 -12.73 17.09 -11.04
CA ASP A 181 -13.19 16.73 -9.70
C ASP A 181 -12.05 16.16 -8.85
N ILE A 182 -12.15 16.34 -7.53
CA ILE A 182 -11.30 15.73 -6.52
C ILE A 182 -12.23 14.97 -5.57
N VAL A 183 -12.12 13.64 -5.50
CA VAL A 183 -12.90 12.83 -4.54
C VAL A 183 -12.06 12.60 -3.30
N VAL A 184 -12.62 12.90 -2.13
CA VAL A 184 -11.90 12.82 -0.85
C VAL A 184 -12.58 11.89 0.14
N GLU A 185 -11.78 11.16 0.91
CA GLU A 185 -12.27 10.31 2.00
C GLU A 185 -12.74 11.13 3.22
N PHE A 186 -12.08 12.24 3.51
CA PHE A 186 -12.30 13.02 4.73
C PHE A 186 -13.52 13.95 4.67
N ALA A 187 -14.56 13.58 3.92
CA ALA A 187 -15.81 14.33 3.90
C ALA A 187 -17.00 13.39 3.66
N SER A 188 -17.96 13.41 4.58
CA SER A 188 -19.23 12.70 4.41
C SER A 188 -20.09 13.37 3.34
N ARG A 189 -20.81 12.55 2.56
CA ARG A 189 -21.78 13.03 1.57
C ARG A 189 -22.86 13.96 2.13
N ASN A 190 -23.16 13.90 3.43
CA ASN A 190 -24.08 14.86 4.07
C ASN A 190 -23.53 16.29 4.09
N ASN A 191 -22.20 16.45 4.04
CA ASN A 191 -21.52 17.75 4.05
C ASN A 191 -21.25 18.30 2.65
N GLN A 192 -21.69 17.62 1.57
CA GLN A 192 -21.47 18.11 0.20
C GLN A 192 -21.94 19.56 -0.02
N PRO A 193 -23.12 20.01 0.49
CA PRO A 193 -23.53 21.40 0.32
C PRO A 193 -22.59 22.43 0.96
N SER A 194 -22.10 22.18 2.19
CA SER A 194 -21.16 23.07 2.87
C SER A 194 -19.77 23.02 2.21
N LEU A 195 -19.34 21.84 1.75
CA LEU A 195 -18.11 21.68 0.97
C LEU A 195 -18.16 22.47 -0.34
N ASP A 196 -19.25 22.37 -1.10
CA ASP A 196 -19.43 23.11 -2.36
C ASP A 196 -19.37 24.63 -2.13
N ARG A 197 -20.08 25.14 -1.11
CA ARG A 197 -20.07 26.56 -0.74
C ARG A 197 -18.67 27.04 -0.35
N TYR A 198 -17.98 26.27 0.50
CA TYR A 198 -16.61 26.59 0.90
C TYR A 198 -15.65 26.60 -0.30
N ILE A 199 -15.70 25.61 -1.17
CA ILE A 199 -14.81 25.51 -2.34
C ILE A 199 -15.13 26.56 -3.41
N ALA A 200 -16.39 27.01 -3.50
CA ALA A 200 -16.81 28.09 -4.38
C ALA A 200 -16.32 29.49 -3.94
N GLY A 201 -15.80 29.61 -2.71
CA GLY A 201 -15.26 30.85 -2.17
C GLY A 201 -16.18 31.60 -1.20
N GLU A 202 -17.28 31.00 -0.75
CA GLU A 202 -18.18 31.61 0.25
C GLU A 202 -17.50 31.71 1.61
N ASP A 203 -17.63 32.84 2.31
CA ASP A 203 -17.06 33.00 3.64
C ASP A 203 -17.94 32.29 4.69
N LEU A 204 -17.51 31.10 5.10
CA LEU A 204 -18.21 30.27 6.09
C LEU A 204 -17.50 30.35 7.44
N ALA A 205 -18.27 30.33 8.53
CA ALA A 205 -17.71 30.21 9.86
C ALA A 205 -16.84 28.96 9.98
N ILE A 206 -15.71 29.05 10.66
CA ILE A 206 -14.74 27.94 10.76
C ILE A 206 -15.36 26.70 11.42
N GLU A 207 -16.33 26.90 12.31
CA GLU A 207 -17.12 25.85 12.94
C GLU A 207 -17.93 25.06 11.90
N GLU A 208 -18.56 25.75 10.93
CA GLU A 208 -19.29 25.11 9.83
C GLU A 208 -18.33 24.34 8.91
N VAL A 209 -17.18 24.93 8.60
CA VAL A 209 -16.17 24.30 7.72
C VAL A 209 -15.59 23.04 8.36
N ARG A 210 -15.35 23.05 9.68
CA ARG A 210 -14.84 21.89 10.43
C ARG A 210 -15.77 20.68 10.39
N HIS A 211 -17.07 20.87 10.27
CA HIS A 211 -18.01 19.75 10.12
C HIS A 211 -17.68 18.86 8.91
N ILE A 212 -17.09 19.43 7.85
CA ILE A 212 -16.70 18.68 6.63
C ILE A 212 -15.85 17.46 6.99
N TRP A 213 -14.77 17.63 7.75
CA TRP A 213 -13.86 16.54 8.12
C TRP A 213 -14.13 15.92 9.49
N ARG A 214 -14.92 16.58 10.34
CA ARG A 214 -15.29 16.03 11.66
C ARG A 214 -16.45 15.05 11.58
N ASP A 215 -17.40 15.27 10.68
CA ASP A 215 -18.60 14.43 10.56
C ASP A 215 -18.46 13.38 9.45
N THR A 216 -17.44 12.54 9.57
CA THR A 216 -17.20 11.36 8.73
C THR A 216 -17.49 10.08 9.52
N THR A 217 -17.53 8.93 8.83
CA THR A 217 -17.73 7.62 9.46
C THR A 217 -16.58 7.17 10.34
N LYS A 218 -15.38 7.75 10.19
CA LYS A 218 -14.18 7.40 10.96
C LYS A 218 -13.88 8.43 12.03
N VAL A 219 -14.00 8.03 13.30
CA VAL A 219 -13.84 8.93 14.44
C VAL A 219 -12.38 9.36 14.60
N ALA A 220 -12.16 10.66 14.81
CA ALA A 220 -10.85 11.27 15.07
C ALA A 220 -9.78 11.10 13.96
N SER A 221 -10.15 10.64 12.77
CA SER A 221 -9.21 10.36 11.69
C SER A 221 -8.72 11.58 10.91
N TRP A 222 -9.40 12.73 10.98
CA TRP A 222 -9.18 13.82 10.02
C TRP A 222 -8.77 15.15 10.63
N GLU A 223 -8.34 15.17 11.90
CA GLU A 223 -7.83 16.39 12.55
C GLU A 223 -6.40 16.77 12.10
N SER A 224 -5.75 15.94 11.28
CA SER A 224 -4.47 16.33 10.69
C SER A 224 -4.65 17.60 9.86
N PRO A 225 -3.80 18.63 10.04
CA PRO A 225 -3.98 19.91 9.36
C PRO A 225 -3.86 19.81 7.83
N ILE A 226 -3.26 18.73 7.31
CA ILE A 226 -3.09 18.54 5.85
C ILE A 226 -4.42 18.59 5.08
N TYR A 227 -5.52 18.13 5.69
CA TYR A 227 -6.82 18.07 5.03
C TYR A 227 -7.47 19.45 4.91
N ALA A 228 -7.47 20.22 6.00
CA ALA A 228 -7.95 21.59 5.99
C ALA A 228 -7.07 22.51 5.13
N GLU A 229 -5.74 22.35 5.21
CA GLU A 229 -4.77 23.05 4.35
C GLU A 229 -5.04 22.75 2.86
N TRP A 230 -5.36 21.49 2.52
CA TRP A 230 -5.63 21.11 1.14
C TRP A 230 -6.94 21.70 0.61
N LEU A 231 -8.03 21.65 1.39
CA LEU A 231 -9.29 22.31 1.01
C LEU A 231 -9.11 23.83 0.82
N ALA A 232 -8.35 24.47 1.71
CA ALA A 232 -8.03 25.89 1.60
C ALA A 232 -7.22 26.20 0.32
N ALA A 233 -6.24 25.36 -0.02
CA ALA A 233 -5.46 25.52 -1.24
C ALA A 233 -6.29 25.31 -2.52
N ILE A 234 -7.24 24.36 -2.53
CA ILE A 234 -8.17 24.17 -3.65
C ILE A 234 -9.08 25.40 -3.80
N ARG A 235 -9.60 25.93 -2.68
CA ARG A 235 -10.39 27.18 -2.67
C ARG A 235 -9.59 28.35 -3.26
N GLU A 236 -8.34 28.52 -2.85
CA GLU A 236 -7.44 29.56 -3.37
C GLU A 236 -7.22 29.40 -4.89
N VAL A 237 -6.93 28.19 -5.37
CA VAL A 237 -6.80 27.90 -6.80
C VAL A 237 -8.09 28.26 -7.56
N ASN A 238 -9.25 27.88 -7.03
CA ASN A 238 -10.54 28.17 -7.65
C ASN A 238 -10.85 29.67 -7.75
N GLN A 239 -10.35 30.51 -6.85
CA GLN A 239 -10.49 31.96 -6.94
C GLN A 239 -9.76 32.53 -8.16
N GLY A 240 -8.65 31.91 -8.57
CA GLY A 240 -7.89 32.29 -9.77
C GLY A 240 -8.44 31.70 -11.08
N LEU A 241 -9.36 30.73 -11.03
CA LEU A 241 -9.90 30.04 -12.20
C LEU A 241 -11.26 30.59 -12.64
N PRO A 242 -11.53 30.64 -13.97
CA PRO A 242 -12.86 30.99 -14.46
C PRO A 242 -13.89 29.95 -14.00
N PRO A 243 -15.17 30.32 -13.81
CA PRO A 243 -16.16 29.44 -13.19
C PRO A 243 -16.29 28.04 -13.82
N ASN A 244 -16.15 27.94 -15.14
CA ASN A 244 -16.23 26.68 -15.89
C ASN A 244 -14.96 25.81 -15.84
N ARG A 245 -13.92 26.25 -15.12
CA ARG A 245 -12.64 25.54 -14.95
C ARG A 245 -12.30 25.27 -13.49
N ARG A 246 -13.14 25.71 -12.55
CA ARG A 246 -12.95 25.47 -11.12
C ARG A 246 -13.02 23.97 -10.83
N LEU A 247 -12.12 23.52 -9.97
CA LEU A 247 -12.09 22.18 -9.42
C LEU A 247 -13.27 21.99 -8.47
N ARG A 248 -13.99 20.88 -8.60
CA ARG A 248 -15.01 20.44 -7.64
C ARG A 248 -14.37 19.51 -6.63
N VAL A 249 -14.80 19.58 -5.36
CA VAL A 249 -14.42 18.58 -4.35
C VAL A 249 -15.65 17.77 -4.00
N LEU A 250 -15.57 16.46 -4.15
CA LEU A 250 -16.65 15.52 -3.92
C LEU A 250 -16.41 14.75 -2.63
N ALA A 251 -17.38 14.83 -1.73
CA ALA A 251 -17.40 14.09 -0.48
C ALA A 251 -17.62 12.59 -0.77
N GLY A 252 -16.58 11.78 -0.56
CA GLY A 252 -16.60 10.37 -0.88
C GLY A 252 -17.21 9.50 0.22
N ASP A 253 -17.03 9.88 1.48
CA ASP A 253 -17.39 9.03 2.62
C ASP A 253 -18.91 8.88 2.76
N THR A 254 -19.31 7.76 3.36
CA THR A 254 -20.72 7.42 3.54
C THR A 254 -21.45 8.56 4.24
N ALA A 255 -22.68 8.84 3.79
CA ALA A 255 -23.56 9.80 4.43
C ALA A 255 -23.77 9.40 5.91
N VAL A 256 -23.35 10.24 6.85
CA VAL A 256 -23.49 9.98 8.29
C VAL A 256 -24.10 11.19 9.00
N ASP A 257 -25.01 10.92 9.93
CA ASP A 257 -25.57 11.91 10.85
C ASP A 257 -25.32 11.42 12.27
N TRP A 258 -24.23 11.89 12.87
CA TRP A 258 -23.81 11.49 14.21
C TRP A 258 -24.86 11.80 15.29
N GLN A 259 -25.77 12.74 15.07
CA GLN A 259 -26.83 13.04 16.05
C GLN A 259 -27.85 11.89 16.16
N ARG A 260 -28.00 11.11 15.09
CA ARG A 260 -28.93 9.96 15.03
C ARG A 260 -28.30 8.65 15.51
N LEU A 261 -26.98 8.55 15.48
CA LEU A 261 -26.25 7.36 15.93
C LEU A 261 -26.21 7.33 17.46
N GLN A 262 -26.76 6.26 18.06
CA GLN A 262 -26.83 6.05 19.50
C GLN A 262 -26.05 4.82 19.96
N SER A 263 -25.76 3.88 19.06
CA SER A 263 -25.16 2.59 19.36
C SER A 263 -24.19 2.13 18.28
N HIS A 264 -23.34 1.15 18.61
CA HIS A 264 -22.45 0.50 17.64
C HIS A 264 -23.22 -0.11 16.46
N ALA A 265 -24.41 -0.69 16.72
CA ALA A 265 -25.25 -1.25 15.66
C ALA A 265 -25.73 -0.18 14.66
N ASP A 266 -25.99 1.06 15.11
CA ASP A 266 -26.34 2.16 14.21
C ASP A 266 -25.17 2.55 13.30
N TRP A 267 -23.95 2.52 13.84
CA TRP A 267 -22.73 2.78 13.08
C TRP A 267 -22.42 1.65 12.10
N GLU A 268 -22.53 0.38 12.52
CA GLU A 268 -22.33 -0.79 11.66
C GLU A 268 -23.35 -0.82 10.51
N ALA A 269 -24.58 -0.38 10.77
CA ALA A 269 -25.64 -0.28 9.76
C ALA A 269 -25.34 0.74 8.63
N LEU A 270 -24.37 1.65 8.81
CA LEU A 270 -23.89 2.50 7.72
C LEU A 270 -23.19 1.69 6.60
N GLY A 271 -22.67 0.51 6.94
CA GLY A 271 -22.08 -0.43 5.99
C GLY A 271 -20.71 -0.04 5.45
N ASP A 272 -20.33 -0.70 4.36
CA ASP A 272 -19.03 -0.56 3.70
C ASP A 272 -18.89 0.79 2.97
N ASN A 273 -17.93 1.62 3.39
CA ASN A 273 -17.68 2.93 2.78
C ASN A 273 -17.22 2.85 1.31
N ASN A 274 -16.66 1.71 0.88
CA ASN A 274 -16.21 1.51 -0.50
C ASN A 274 -17.37 1.59 -1.49
N LEU A 275 -18.59 1.28 -1.06
CA LEU A 275 -19.80 1.48 -1.85
C LEU A 275 -20.03 2.97 -2.14
N SER A 276 -19.89 3.82 -1.13
CA SER A 276 -20.05 5.26 -1.28
C SER A 276 -18.99 5.86 -2.20
N PHE A 277 -17.71 5.51 -2.01
CA PHE A 277 -16.63 5.99 -2.89
C PHE A 277 -16.88 5.59 -4.35
N ALA A 278 -17.18 4.32 -4.60
CA ALA A 278 -17.43 3.83 -5.94
C ALA A 278 -18.65 4.50 -6.58
N ASP A 279 -19.72 4.73 -5.82
CA ASP A 279 -20.92 5.39 -6.32
C ASP A 279 -20.68 6.87 -6.62
N VAL A 280 -19.89 7.59 -5.82
CA VAL A 280 -19.49 8.97 -6.11
C VAL A 280 -18.67 9.03 -7.40
N ILE A 281 -17.63 8.18 -7.52
CA ILE A 281 -16.78 8.14 -8.73
C ILE A 281 -17.61 7.80 -9.97
N VAL A 282 -18.50 6.79 -9.89
CA VAL A 282 -19.33 6.40 -11.04
C VAL A 282 -20.32 7.50 -11.41
N ASN A 283 -21.06 8.05 -10.44
CA ASN A 283 -22.20 8.92 -10.72
C ASN A 283 -21.80 10.37 -10.98
N GLU A 284 -20.83 10.89 -10.23
CA GLU A 284 -20.45 12.30 -10.28
C GLU A 284 -19.27 12.57 -11.20
N VAL A 285 -18.43 11.56 -11.49
CA VAL A 285 -17.26 11.69 -12.37
C VAL A 285 -17.49 11.00 -13.71
N LEU A 286 -17.56 9.67 -13.72
CA LEU A 286 -17.52 8.88 -14.97
C LEU A 286 -18.76 9.07 -15.84
N ARG A 287 -19.96 9.07 -15.24
CA ARG A 287 -21.22 9.35 -15.98
C ARG A 287 -21.26 10.74 -16.57
N ARG A 288 -20.57 11.71 -15.95
CA ARG A 288 -20.44 13.09 -16.44
C ARG A 288 -19.27 13.27 -17.42
N ARG A 289 -18.52 12.20 -17.72
CA ARG A 289 -17.31 12.22 -18.57
C ARG A 289 -16.24 13.18 -18.06
N HIS A 290 -16.19 13.37 -16.76
CA HIS A 290 -15.17 14.16 -16.10
C HIS A 290 -13.91 13.32 -15.84
N ARG A 291 -12.82 14.02 -15.51
CA ARG A 291 -11.63 13.41 -14.93
C ARG A 291 -11.51 13.76 -13.46
N ALA A 292 -11.12 12.79 -12.64
CA ALA A 292 -10.97 12.99 -11.20
C ALA A 292 -9.67 12.46 -10.63
N LEU A 293 -9.09 13.27 -9.74
CA LEU A 293 -8.16 12.77 -8.74
C LEU A 293 -8.97 12.19 -7.58
N VAL A 294 -8.65 10.99 -7.14
CA VAL A 294 -9.28 10.34 -5.99
C VAL A 294 -8.21 10.10 -4.94
N VAL A 295 -8.43 10.55 -3.70
CA VAL A 295 -7.50 10.32 -2.59
C VAL A 295 -8.24 9.62 -1.46
N LEU A 296 -7.88 8.35 -1.25
CA LEU A 296 -8.46 7.47 -0.24
C LEU A 296 -7.33 6.75 0.48
N GLY A 297 -7.56 6.32 1.71
CA GLY A 297 -6.65 5.48 2.46
C GLY A 297 -6.35 4.19 1.69
N ILE A 298 -5.11 3.73 1.79
CA ILE A 298 -4.59 2.59 1.02
C ILE A 298 -5.44 1.32 1.10
N ASN A 299 -6.21 1.12 2.18
CA ASN A 299 -7.08 -0.04 2.35
C ASN A 299 -8.35 0.00 1.47
N HIS A 300 -8.65 1.14 0.84
CA HIS A 300 -9.84 1.33 0.00
C HIS A 300 -9.57 1.12 -1.48
N VAL A 301 -8.31 0.92 -1.87
CA VAL A 301 -7.88 0.94 -3.27
C VAL A 301 -6.94 -0.21 -3.56
N ARG A 302 -7.15 -0.83 -4.72
CA ARG A 302 -6.19 -1.71 -5.37
C ARG A 302 -6.43 -1.71 -6.87
N LYS A 303 -5.40 -2.05 -7.63
CA LYS A 303 -5.52 -2.41 -9.04
C LYS A 303 -6.46 -3.62 -9.13
N SER A 304 -7.52 -3.46 -9.92
CA SER A 304 -8.63 -4.42 -9.96
C SER A 304 -8.16 -5.83 -10.33
N ARG A 305 -8.64 -6.82 -9.57
CA ARG A 305 -8.43 -8.26 -9.80
C ARG A 305 -9.73 -9.01 -9.56
N ASP A 306 -10.66 -8.98 -10.50
CA ASP A 306 -11.91 -9.78 -10.57
C ASP A 306 -12.81 -9.82 -9.29
N ARG A 307 -12.52 -9.04 -8.24
CA ARG A 307 -13.22 -9.06 -6.94
C ARG A 307 -13.71 -7.67 -6.55
N ASN A 308 -14.98 -7.55 -6.20
CA ASN A 308 -15.64 -6.28 -5.85
C ASN A 308 -15.56 -5.94 -4.35
N GLU A 309 -14.37 -5.96 -3.73
CA GLU A 309 -14.22 -5.74 -2.27
C GLU A 309 -13.86 -4.28 -1.92
N ASP A 310 -13.14 -3.58 -2.79
CA ASP A 310 -12.59 -2.22 -2.64
C ASP A 310 -13.24 -1.22 -3.60
N ALA A 311 -13.03 0.08 -3.40
CA ALA A 311 -13.67 1.12 -4.20
C ALA A 311 -13.28 1.04 -5.69
N THR A 312 -12.00 0.84 -6.00
CA THR A 312 -11.51 0.82 -7.38
C THR A 312 -11.97 -0.41 -8.15
N SER A 313 -11.94 -1.61 -7.56
CA SER A 313 -12.49 -2.79 -8.26
C SER A 313 -14.00 -2.67 -8.53
N ARG A 314 -14.76 -2.04 -7.61
CA ARG A 314 -16.19 -1.73 -7.85
C ARG A 314 -16.39 -0.76 -9.01
N VAL A 315 -15.54 0.26 -9.14
CA VAL A 315 -15.56 1.19 -10.29
C VAL A 315 -15.22 0.44 -11.59
N GLU A 316 -14.13 -0.32 -11.59
CA GLU A 316 -13.64 -1.08 -12.74
C GLU A 316 -14.64 -2.15 -13.22
N SER A 317 -15.42 -2.74 -12.32
CA SER A 317 -16.50 -3.67 -12.70
C SER A 317 -17.58 -3.04 -13.59
N ARG A 318 -17.71 -1.71 -13.54
CA ARG A 318 -18.70 -0.92 -14.30
C ARG A 318 -18.04 -0.16 -15.46
N TYR A 319 -16.80 0.26 -15.29
CA TYR A 319 -15.99 1.00 -16.26
C TYR A 319 -14.57 0.42 -16.34
N PRO A 320 -14.37 -0.71 -17.05
CA PRO A 320 -13.04 -1.33 -17.14
C PRO A 320 -11.99 -0.41 -17.78
N GLY A 321 -10.78 -0.41 -17.23
CA GLY A 321 -9.64 0.40 -17.67
C GLY A 321 -9.73 1.89 -17.30
N SER A 322 -10.68 2.27 -16.44
CA SER A 322 -10.95 3.67 -16.10
C SER A 322 -10.03 4.23 -15.01
N THR A 323 -9.51 3.36 -14.14
CA THR A 323 -8.69 3.74 -12.98
C THR A 323 -7.21 3.49 -13.23
N TYR A 324 -6.38 4.39 -12.70
CA TYR A 324 -4.94 4.21 -12.53
C TYR A 324 -4.60 4.35 -11.04
N VAL A 325 -4.10 3.29 -10.41
CA VAL A 325 -3.90 3.20 -8.95
C VAL A 325 -2.46 3.47 -8.58
N VAL A 326 -2.25 4.50 -7.76
CA VAL A 326 -0.96 4.93 -7.25
C VAL A 326 -0.92 4.71 -5.75
N LEU A 327 0.03 3.91 -5.27
CA LEU A 327 0.23 3.74 -3.83
C LEU A 327 1.27 4.71 -3.32
N LEU A 328 0.95 5.40 -2.24
CA LEU A 328 1.88 6.31 -1.58
C LEU A 328 2.83 5.52 -0.69
N ASP A 329 4.14 5.68 -0.90
CA ASP A 329 5.16 4.98 -0.10
C ASP A 329 5.13 5.43 1.37
N ASN A 330 5.31 4.47 2.29
CA ASN A 330 5.34 4.73 3.72
C ASN A 330 6.40 3.89 4.45
N ARG A 331 6.56 4.17 5.76
CA ARG A 331 7.29 3.33 6.72
C ARG A 331 6.59 1.98 6.91
N GLY A 332 6.66 1.06 5.94
CA GLY A 332 6.17 -0.32 6.09
C GLY A 332 5.59 -1.00 4.86
N LEU A 333 5.23 -0.26 3.80
CA LEU A 333 4.70 -0.84 2.55
C LEU A 333 5.78 -1.60 1.79
N LEU A 334 6.97 -1.01 1.71
CA LEU A 334 8.12 -1.65 1.13
C LEU A 334 8.81 -2.51 2.19
N GLN A 335 8.95 -3.81 1.90
CA GLN A 335 9.85 -4.68 2.66
C GLN A 335 11.29 -4.10 2.60
N PRO A 336 12.17 -4.40 3.56
CA PRO A 336 13.53 -3.83 3.60
C PRO A 336 14.30 -3.97 2.28
N ALA A 337 14.16 -5.07 1.55
CA ALA A 337 14.79 -5.25 0.24
C ALA A 337 14.27 -4.27 -0.83
N ALA A 338 12.98 -3.92 -0.81
CA ALA A 338 12.40 -2.94 -1.70
C ALA A 338 12.69 -1.49 -1.26
N GLN A 339 12.90 -1.27 0.04
CA GLN A 339 13.44 0.00 0.53
C GLN A 339 14.86 0.23 0.00
N GLU A 340 15.70 -0.81 -0.09
CA GLU A 340 17.04 -0.73 -0.70
C GLU A 340 16.97 -0.42 -2.22
N LEU A 341 15.96 -0.95 -2.93
CA LEU A 341 15.74 -0.63 -4.36
C LEU A 341 15.31 0.82 -4.59
N VAL A 342 14.50 1.39 -3.70
CA VAL A 342 14.07 2.80 -3.78
C VAL A 342 15.15 3.76 -3.23
N ARG A 343 16.07 3.26 -2.38
CA ARG A 343 17.22 4.00 -1.83
C ARG A 343 18.34 4.31 -2.82
N LEU A 344 18.19 3.96 -4.10
CA LEU A 344 19.19 4.37 -5.10
C LEU A 344 19.37 5.89 -5.02
N ASP A 345 20.60 6.31 -4.72
CA ASP A 345 21.05 7.67 -4.38
C ASP A 345 20.58 8.77 -5.38
N ARG A 346 20.02 8.40 -6.53
CA ARG A 346 19.41 9.31 -7.52
C ARG A 346 17.91 9.60 -7.29
N PHE A 347 17.14 8.70 -6.66
CA PHE A 347 15.71 8.91 -6.37
C PHE A 347 15.47 9.83 -5.20
N SER A 348 16.19 9.61 -4.09
CA SER A 348 16.05 10.39 -2.85
C SER A 348 16.32 11.89 -3.06
N ARG A 349 17.14 12.27 -4.04
CA ARG A 349 17.45 13.69 -4.36
C ARG A 349 16.38 14.40 -5.18
N ASN A 350 15.51 13.66 -5.86
CA ASN A 350 14.53 14.21 -6.82
C ASN A 350 13.07 13.99 -6.39
N ALA A 351 12.82 13.48 -5.18
CA ALA A 351 11.46 13.34 -4.65
C ALA A 351 10.68 14.67 -4.71
N PRO A 352 9.35 14.63 -4.95
CA PRO A 352 8.50 13.46 -5.14
C PRO A 352 8.60 12.85 -6.55
N MET A 353 8.64 11.52 -6.63
CA MET A 353 8.78 10.76 -7.89
C MET A 353 7.66 9.72 -8.01
N LEU A 354 7.22 9.46 -9.25
CA LEU A 354 6.32 8.36 -9.59
C LEU A 354 7.12 7.24 -10.26
N CYS A 355 6.99 6.02 -9.75
CA CYS A 355 7.59 4.79 -10.29
C CYS A 355 6.51 3.92 -10.93
N GLU A 356 6.62 3.60 -12.21
CA GLU A 356 5.79 2.55 -12.82
C GLU A 356 6.18 1.16 -12.29
N LEU A 357 5.19 0.34 -11.97
CA LEU A 357 5.42 -0.99 -11.37
C LEU A 357 5.33 -2.13 -12.40
N ALA A 358 4.62 -1.93 -13.51
CA ALA A 358 4.41 -2.99 -14.49
C ALA A 358 5.72 -3.35 -15.20
N GLY A 359 6.15 -4.61 -15.09
CA GLY A 359 7.36 -5.11 -15.76
C GLY A 359 8.67 -4.59 -15.17
N THR A 360 8.66 -4.05 -13.95
CA THR A 360 9.84 -3.49 -13.30
C THR A 360 10.31 -4.36 -12.12
N PRO A 361 11.63 -4.37 -11.81
CA PRO A 361 12.16 -5.12 -10.68
C PRO A 361 11.46 -4.80 -9.35
N LEU A 362 11.10 -3.53 -9.13
CA LEU A 362 10.38 -3.10 -7.92
C LEU A 362 8.98 -3.70 -7.85
N GLY A 363 8.24 -3.73 -8.96
CA GLY A 363 6.91 -4.32 -9.03
C GLY A 363 6.92 -5.83 -8.78
N ASP A 364 7.89 -6.53 -9.34
CA ASP A 364 8.02 -7.99 -9.23
C ASP A 364 8.48 -8.43 -7.84
N ALA A 365 9.46 -7.75 -7.25
CA ALA A 365 10.03 -8.12 -5.95
C ALA A 365 9.05 -7.97 -4.77
N THR A 366 8.00 -7.16 -4.94
CA THR A 366 7.10 -6.76 -3.86
C THR A 366 5.66 -7.26 -4.02
N HIS A 367 5.34 -7.91 -5.16
CA HIS A 367 3.97 -8.14 -5.61
C HIS A 367 3.12 -6.85 -5.76
N LEU A 368 3.72 -5.65 -5.66
CA LEU A 368 2.99 -4.38 -5.75
C LEU A 368 2.43 -4.10 -7.14
N SER A 369 3.08 -4.61 -8.21
CA SER A 369 2.57 -4.51 -9.59
C SER A 369 1.18 -5.12 -9.77
N SER A 370 0.79 -5.94 -8.81
CA SER A 370 -0.47 -6.65 -8.77
C SER A 370 -1.54 -5.97 -7.93
N GLU A 371 -1.14 -4.99 -7.11
CA GLU A 371 -2.01 -4.17 -6.26
C GLU A 371 -2.09 -2.71 -6.74
N ALA A 372 -1.19 -2.27 -7.63
CA ALA A 372 -1.10 -0.90 -8.10
C ALA A 372 -0.45 -0.79 -9.49
N ASP A 373 -0.67 0.34 -10.15
CA ASP A 373 -0.01 0.70 -11.40
C ASP A 373 1.33 1.39 -11.13
N ALA A 374 1.36 2.28 -10.13
CA ALA A 374 2.57 2.99 -9.73
C ALA A 374 2.74 3.15 -8.22
N LEU A 375 3.98 3.45 -7.83
CA LEU A 375 4.35 3.88 -6.49
C LEU A 375 4.71 5.38 -6.51
N LEU A 376 4.08 6.17 -5.65
CA LEU A 376 4.46 7.56 -5.40
C LEU A 376 5.44 7.62 -4.23
N TYR A 377 6.70 7.89 -4.54
CA TYR A 377 7.76 8.06 -3.57
C TYR A 377 7.90 9.54 -3.17
N LEU A 378 7.65 9.84 -1.90
CA LEU A 378 7.71 11.22 -1.38
C LEU A 378 9.05 11.59 -0.75
N GLY A 379 9.98 10.66 -0.64
CA GLY A 379 11.27 10.87 0.00
C GLY A 379 11.60 9.75 0.99
N PRO A 380 12.80 9.78 1.57
CA PRO A 380 13.27 8.69 2.41
C PRO A 380 12.47 8.61 3.71
N PRO A 381 12.27 7.41 4.31
CA PRO A 381 11.33 7.22 5.41
C PRO A 381 11.53 8.15 6.61
N GLU A 382 12.77 8.53 6.92
CA GLU A 382 13.16 9.50 7.95
C GLU A 382 12.54 10.88 7.76
N THR A 383 12.25 11.28 6.51
CA THR A 383 11.62 12.57 6.16
C THR A 383 10.09 12.54 6.18
N LEU A 384 9.47 11.34 6.22
CA LEU A 384 8.02 11.15 6.23
C LEU A 384 7.42 11.45 7.62
N ALA A 385 7.48 12.71 8.03
CA ALA A 385 6.91 13.19 9.28
C ALA A 385 5.38 13.18 9.24
N ARG A 386 4.76 12.79 10.36
CA ARG A 386 3.31 12.91 10.56
C ARG A 386 2.94 14.32 11.02
N ALA A 387 1.85 14.84 10.50
CA ALA A 387 1.24 16.11 10.85
C ALA A 387 0.09 15.86 11.82
N PHE A 388 0.34 16.12 13.09
CA PHE A 388 -0.69 16.06 14.12
C PHE A 388 -1.27 17.46 14.37
N PRO A 389 -2.55 17.56 14.76
CA PRO A 389 -3.09 18.81 15.29
C PRO A 389 -2.27 19.30 16.49
N PRO A 390 -2.13 20.64 16.70
CA PRO A 390 -1.41 21.16 17.86
C PRO A 390 -2.03 20.72 19.19
N ALA A 391 -1.20 20.61 20.24
CA ALA A 391 -1.67 20.30 21.59
C ALA A 391 -2.71 21.33 22.07
N GLY A 392 -3.77 20.88 22.74
CA GLY A 392 -4.87 21.73 23.20
C GLY A 392 -5.66 22.46 22.11
N SER A 393 -5.49 22.11 20.82
CA SER A 393 -6.22 22.77 19.71
C SER A 393 -7.67 22.32 19.56
N LEU A 394 -8.08 21.26 20.27
CA LEU A 394 -9.43 20.68 20.18
C LEU A 394 -10.35 21.25 21.26
N GLU A 395 -11.54 21.68 20.85
CA GLU A 395 -12.50 22.30 21.75
C GLU A 395 -13.05 21.27 22.76
N PRO A 396 -13.24 21.63 24.05
CA PRO A 396 -13.77 20.70 25.05
C PRO A 396 -15.11 20.06 24.66
N GLY A 397 -15.99 20.84 24.01
CA GLY A 397 -17.26 20.34 23.50
C GLY A 397 -17.09 19.29 22.40
N TYR A 398 -16.13 19.49 21.51
CA TYR A 398 -15.80 18.52 20.46
C TYR A 398 -15.11 17.27 21.04
N MET A 399 -14.23 17.43 22.03
CA MET A 399 -13.61 16.28 22.72
C MET A 399 -14.66 15.38 23.39
N LYS A 400 -15.69 15.96 24.02
CA LYS A 400 -16.81 15.20 24.57
C LYS A 400 -17.58 14.44 23.50
N GLU A 401 -17.76 15.06 22.33
CA GLU A 401 -18.41 14.41 21.20
C GLU A 401 -17.54 13.27 20.63
N LEU A 402 -16.23 13.45 20.51
CA LEU A 402 -15.31 12.39 20.10
C LEU A 402 -15.31 11.20 21.06
N ASP A 403 -15.38 11.44 22.37
CA ASP A 403 -15.53 10.37 23.36
C ASP A 403 -16.83 9.59 23.13
N ARG A 404 -17.95 10.29 22.90
CA ARG A 404 -19.25 9.66 22.59
C ARG A 404 -19.17 8.82 21.31
N ARG A 405 -18.60 9.37 20.24
CA ARG A 405 -18.44 8.68 18.96
C ARG A 405 -17.48 7.50 19.07
N SER A 406 -16.44 7.59 19.91
CA SER A 406 -15.53 6.48 20.17
C SER A 406 -16.22 5.29 20.83
N TRP A 407 -17.11 5.55 21.80
CA TRP A 407 -17.94 4.51 22.40
C TRP A 407 -18.89 3.86 21.40
N ILE A 408 -19.44 4.63 20.47
CA ILE A 408 -20.28 4.12 19.39
C ILE A 408 -19.45 3.24 18.43
N GLU A 409 -18.33 3.75 17.91
CA GLU A 409 -17.54 3.02 16.90
C GLU A 409 -16.80 1.81 17.49
N TRP A 410 -16.21 1.94 18.68
CA TRP A 410 -15.29 0.91 19.22
C TRP A 410 -15.70 0.32 20.56
N GLY A 411 -16.68 0.89 21.26
CA GLY A 411 -17.00 0.47 22.62
C GLY A 411 -15.90 0.83 23.64
N GLU A 412 -14.99 1.76 23.31
CA GLU A 412 -13.95 2.27 24.20
C GLU A 412 -13.50 3.68 23.76
N LEU A 413 -12.80 4.41 24.65
CA LEU A 413 -12.29 5.78 24.40
C LEU A 413 -11.02 5.80 23.53
N ARG A 414 -11.09 5.22 22.33
CA ARG A 414 -9.93 5.08 21.45
C ARG A 414 -9.51 6.37 20.76
N ALA A 415 -10.40 7.33 20.50
CA ALA A 415 -10.05 8.58 19.82
C ALA A 415 -8.91 9.34 20.49
N ARG A 416 -8.90 9.39 21.83
CA ARG A 416 -7.83 10.08 22.59
C ARG A 416 -6.46 9.47 22.32
N ARG A 417 -6.37 8.15 22.14
CA ARG A 417 -5.12 7.46 21.79
C ARG A 417 -4.63 7.84 20.39
N PHE A 418 -5.54 8.03 19.44
CA PHE A 418 -5.19 8.46 18.07
C PHE A 418 -4.71 9.91 18.02
N LEU A 419 -5.36 10.78 18.78
CA LEU A 419 -5.05 12.21 18.82
C LEU A 419 -3.81 12.54 19.66
N GLY A 420 -3.42 11.66 20.59
CA GLY A 420 -2.22 11.82 21.40
C GLY A 420 -2.23 13.14 22.16
N ALA A 421 -1.13 13.90 22.06
CA ALA A 421 -0.97 15.19 22.72
C ALA A 421 -2.02 16.25 22.29
N ALA A 422 -2.75 16.06 21.19
CA ALA A 422 -3.83 16.96 20.82
C ALA A 422 -5.12 16.75 21.64
N ALA A 423 -5.24 15.62 22.32
CA ALA A 423 -6.34 15.31 23.23
C ALA A 423 -6.05 15.70 24.70
N GLU A 424 -4.82 16.13 24.99
CA GLU A 424 -4.37 16.72 26.26
C GLU A 424 -4.53 18.24 26.21
#